data_AF-A0A0M3I8V8-F1
#
_entry.id   AF-A0A0M3I8V8-F1
#
_cell.length_a   1.000
_cell.length_b   1.000
_cell.length_c   1.000
_cell.angle_alpha   90.00
_cell.angle_beta   90.00
_cell.angle_gamma   90.00
#
_symmetry.space_group_name_H-M   'P 1'
#
loop_
_entity.id
_entity.type
_entity.pdbx_description
1 polymer ?
#
loop_
_entity_poly.entity_id
_entity_poly.type
_entity_poly.pdbx_seq_one_letter_code
_entity_poly.pdbx_strand_id
1 'polypeptide(L)'
;MDKSTFNLQLETIPHGITLYKSSLSATFSRESAEFIVNNEKARSILWFLKGTYCPDESLWTTIAGNPTLRMPNGFDASRWLRAINHNKANISATSFPYYISRFQIWSDSKYQHMCKGKFLHDSCVYGVDDLHILDQRPELLAHKFYLDYQPAAFFCLYKRVRERAVGDIENFNDIAYGEMPGPRVLRGESIESIYIEPAN
;
A
#
# COMPACT_ATOMS: atom_id res chain seq x y z
N MET A 1 33.58 8.23 17.02
CA MET A 1 33.19 8.91 15.76
C MET A 1 32.43 10.16 16.13
N ASP A 2 32.82 11.24 15.46
CA ASP A 2 32.59 12.64 15.79
C ASP A 2 31.08 13.00 15.91
N LYS A 3 30.73 13.72 16.98
CA LYS A 3 29.42 14.33 17.21
C LYS A 3 29.46 15.77 16.69
N SER A 4 29.83 15.95 15.44
CA SER A 4 29.65 17.22 14.75
C SER A 4 28.17 17.40 14.44
N THR A 5 27.49 18.11 15.35
CA THR A 5 26.30 18.95 15.14
C THR A 5 25.69 18.86 13.73
N PHE A 6 24.81 17.89 13.51
CA PHE A 6 23.81 18.04 12.45
C PHE A 6 22.88 19.15 12.92
N ASN A 7 23.15 20.38 12.47
CA ASN A 7 22.13 21.40 12.36
C ASN A 7 21.06 20.85 11.42
N LEU A 8 20.09 20.12 11.97
CA LEU A 8 18.77 20.00 11.38
C LEU A 8 18.17 21.41 11.45
N GLN A 9 18.58 22.28 10.53
CA GLN A 9 17.67 23.29 10.02
C GLN A 9 16.41 22.49 9.71
N LEU A 10 15.31 22.83 10.38
CA LEU A 10 13.99 22.36 10.01
C LEU A 10 13.77 22.79 8.56
N GLU A 11 14.23 21.98 7.62
CA GLU A 11 14.02 22.22 6.21
C GLU A 11 12.51 22.30 6.04
N THR A 12 12.04 23.48 5.65
CA THR A 12 10.63 23.68 5.37
C THR A 12 10.25 22.75 4.24
N ILE A 13 9.14 22.02 4.42
CA ILE A 13 8.65 21.08 3.41
C ILE A 13 8.55 21.81 2.05
N PRO A 14 9.22 21.33 0.99
CA PRO A 14 9.28 22.03 -0.28
C PRO A 14 7.89 22.28 -0.90
N HIS A 15 7.74 23.39 -1.61
CA HIS A 15 6.56 23.69 -2.45
C HIS A 15 5.22 23.75 -1.69
N GLY A 16 5.22 23.84 -0.36
CA GLY A 16 4.00 23.86 0.45
C GLY A 16 3.17 22.57 0.34
N ILE A 17 3.80 21.46 -0.02
CA ILE A 17 3.12 20.16 -0.12
C ILE A 17 2.85 19.56 1.27
N THR A 18 1.78 18.78 1.37
CA THR A 18 1.46 18.05 2.59
C THR A 18 2.15 16.69 2.55
N LEU A 19 2.84 16.31 3.62
CA LEU A 19 3.39 14.96 3.77
C LEU A 19 2.29 13.99 4.21
N TYR A 20 2.23 12.83 3.57
CA TYR A 20 1.31 11.77 3.93
C TYR A 20 2.07 10.49 4.27
N LYS A 21 1.59 9.78 5.31
CA LYS A 21 2.03 8.41 5.56
C LYS A 21 1.66 7.54 4.36
N SER A 22 2.58 6.67 3.98
CA SER A 22 2.48 5.75 2.86
C SER A 22 2.86 4.34 3.29
N SER A 23 2.62 3.39 2.39
CA SER A 23 3.23 2.07 2.51
C SER A 23 4.64 2.11 1.95
N LEU A 24 5.47 1.13 2.29
CA LEU A 24 6.80 0.99 1.71
C LEU A 24 6.78 0.72 0.20
N SER A 25 5.76 -0.02 -0.26
CA SER A 25 5.64 -0.37 -1.69
C SER A 25 4.56 0.49 -2.34
N ALA A 26 4.45 0.44 -3.65
CA ALA A 26 3.35 1.03 -4.39
C ALA A 26 3.28 0.43 -5.79
N THR A 27 2.09 0.49 -6.39
CA THR A 27 1.86 0.11 -7.79
C THR A 27 1.45 1.36 -8.55
N PHE A 28 2.15 1.64 -9.64
CA PHE A 28 1.92 2.83 -10.45
C PHE A 28 1.94 2.50 -11.94
N SER A 29 1.27 3.35 -12.73
CA SER A 29 1.40 3.32 -14.19
C SER A 29 2.81 3.74 -14.62
N ARG A 30 3.21 3.34 -15.84
CA ARG A 30 4.48 3.81 -16.43
C ARG A 30 4.54 5.34 -16.50
N GLU A 31 3.44 5.98 -16.89
CA GLU A 31 3.34 7.44 -16.99
C GLU A 31 3.58 8.12 -15.63
N SER A 32 2.99 7.60 -14.55
CA SER A 32 3.22 8.08 -13.19
C SER A 32 4.69 7.89 -12.77
N ALA A 33 5.31 6.76 -13.12
CA ALA A 33 6.73 6.51 -12.83
C ALA A 33 7.65 7.49 -13.57
N GLU A 34 7.38 7.75 -14.85
CA GLU A 34 8.11 8.75 -15.65
C GLU A 34 7.93 10.16 -15.08
N PHE A 35 6.73 10.51 -14.62
CA PHE A 35 6.49 11.76 -13.92
C PHE A 35 7.36 11.88 -12.65
N ILE A 36 7.38 10.85 -11.79
CA ILE A 36 8.15 10.87 -10.53
C ILE A 36 9.65 11.11 -10.80
N VAL A 37 10.18 10.48 -11.86
CA VAL A 37 11.60 10.58 -12.21
C VAL A 37 11.95 11.94 -12.82
N ASN A 38 11.07 12.53 -13.64
CA ASN A 38 11.39 13.71 -14.44
C ASN A 38 10.89 15.04 -13.85
N ASN A 39 9.86 15.02 -13.00
CA ASN A 39 9.28 16.24 -12.45
C ASN A 39 10.19 16.89 -11.38
N GLU A 40 10.54 18.15 -11.56
CA GLU A 40 11.45 18.87 -10.66
C GLU A 40 10.93 18.97 -9.22
N LYS A 41 9.62 19.19 -9.03
CA LYS A 41 9.02 19.25 -7.69
C LYS A 41 9.05 17.89 -7.02
N ALA A 42 8.72 16.82 -7.76
CA ALA A 42 8.79 15.45 -7.24
C ALA A 42 10.20 15.07 -6.80
N ARG A 43 11.22 15.42 -7.61
CA ARG A 43 12.63 15.21 -7.25
C ARG A 43 13.05 16.03 -6.03
N SER A 44 12.64 17.29 -5.95
CA SER A 44 12.90 18.15 -4.78
C SER A 44 12.31 17.58 -3.49
N ILE A 45 11.10 17.01 -3.56
CA ILE A 45 10.45 16.33 -2.43
C ILE A 45 11.21 15.04 -2.07
N LEU A 46 11.63 14.25 -3.05
CA LEU A 46 12.44 13.05 -2.82
C LEU A 46 13.75 13.38 -2.09
N TRP A 47 14.43 14.45 -2.49
CA TRP A 47 15.66 14.91 -1.84
C TRP A 47 15.43 15.35 -0.40
N PHE A 48 14.37 16.11 -0.15
CA PHE A 48 13.95 16.49 1.20
C PHE A 48 13.67 15.25 2.06
N LEU A 49 12.88 14.30 1.54
CA LEU A 49 12.52 13.08 2.26
C LEU A 49 13.76 12.25 2.64
N LYS A 50 14.80 12.23 1.81
CA LYS A 50 16.06 11.50 2.09
C LYS A 50 16.70 11.91 3.43
N GLY A 51 16.47 13.13 3.91
CA GLY A 51 16.93 13.61 5.21
C GLY A 51 16.04 13.23 6.41
N THR A 52 14.92 12.55 6.18
CA THR A 52 13.93 12.20 7.21
C THR A 52 14.12 10.78 7.75
N TYR A 53 13.42 10.45 8.84
CA TYR A 53 13.53 9.15 9.52
C TYR A 53 12.97 7.96 8.71
N CYS A 54 11.86 8.16 7.98
CA CYS A 54 11.18 7.13 7.17
C CYS A 54 10.79 7.69 5.79
N PRO A 55 11.76 7.95 4.89
CA PRO A 55 11.49 8.51 3.56
C PRO A 55 10.57 7.64 2.70
N ASP A 56 10.81 6.34 2.75
CA ASP A 56 10.16 5.29 1.98
C ASP A 56 8.69 5.10 2.38
N GLU A 57 8.35 5.30 3.65
CA GLU A 57 6.95 5.34 4.12
C GLU A 57 6.31 6.73 4.03
N SER A 58 6.94 7.69 3.35
CA SER A 58 6.38 9.03 3.14
C SER A 58 6.25 9.39 1.65
N LEU A 59 7.08 8.79 0.79
CA LEU A 59 7.24 9.21 -0.60
C LEU A 59 5.97 9.04 -1.45
N TRP A 60 5.44 7.82 -1.54
CA TRP A 60 4.47 7.47 -2.59
C TRP A 60 3.15 8.24 -2.46
N THR A 61 2.55 8.23 -1.28
CA THR A 61 1.31 8.98 -1.01
C THR A 61 1.55 10.49 -1.07
N THR A 62 2.74 10.97 -0.70
CA THR A 62 3.06 12.40 -0.83
C THR A 62 3.08 12.84 -2.29
N ILE A 63 3.76 12.11 -3.18
CA ILE A 63 3.80 12.50 -4.59
C ILE A 63 2.44 12.30 -5.27
N ALA A 64 1.79 11.16 -5.05
CA ALA A 64 0.53 10.84 -5.69
C ALA A 64 -0.66 11.64 -5.13
N GLY A 65 -0.62 11.97 -3.84
CA GLY A 65 -1.73 12.49 -3.05
C GLY A 65 -1.84 14.01 -2.96
N ASN A 66 -0.87 14.74 -3.52
CA ASN A 66 -0.91 16.21 -3.61
C ASN A 66 -1.37 16.63 -5.02
N PRO A 67 -2.62 17.12 -5.20
CA PRO A 67 -3.13 17.50 -6.53
C PRO A 67 -2.33 18.61 -7.21
N THR A 68 -1.63 19.45 -6.44
CA THR A 68 -0.77 20.52 -6.95
C THR A 68 0.44 20.02 -7.74
N LEU A 69 0.85 18.76 -7.53
CA LEU A 69 1.89 18.11 -8.32
C LEU A 69 1.39 17.64 -9.68
N ARG A 70 0.07 17.37 -9.81
CA ARG A 70 -0.57 16.92 -11.05
C ARG A 70 0.08 15.65 -11.62
N MET A 71 0.47 14.73 -10.73
CA MET A 71 0.95 13.41 -11.16
C MET A 71 -0.16 12.70 -11.97
N PRO A 72 0.16 12.09 -13.12
CA PRO A 72 -0.76 11.22 -13.83
C PRO A 72 -1.28 10.11 -12.91
N ASN A 73 -2.60 9.89 -12.90
CA ASN A 73 -3.27 8.96 -11.98
C ASN A 73 -3.05 9.29 -10.48
N GLY A 74 -2.71 10.53 -10.16
CA GLY A 74 -2.70 11.06 -8.80
C GLY A 74 -4.10 11.28 -8.24
N PHE A 75 -4.18 11.57 -6.95
CA PHE A 75 -5.42 11.75 -6.20
C PHE A 75 -5.30 12.84 -5.13
N ASP A 76 -6.41 13.26 -4.55
CA ASP A 76 -6.43 14.18 -3.40
C ASP A 76 -6.43 13.38 -2.09
N ALA A 77 -5.25 13.11 -1.54
CA ALA A 77 -5.11 12.32 -0.31
C ALA A 77 -5.84 12.96 0.88
N SER A 78 -5.88 14.29 0.97
CA SER A 78 -6.64 14.98 2.02
C SER A 78 -8.14 14.69 1.92
N ARG A 79 -8.70 14.66 0.70
CA ARG A 79 -10.11 14.30 0.49
C ARG A 79 -10.39 12.84 0.85
N TRP A 80 -9.53 11.91 0.42
CA TRP A 80 -9.65 10.49 0.77
C TRP A 80 -9.60 10.27 2.30
N LEU A 81 -8.64 10.89 2.99
CA LEU A 81 -8.52 10.79 4.45
C LEU A 81 -9.75 11.34 5.17
N ARG A 82 -10.34 12.44 4.68
CA ARG A 82 -11.60 12.96 5.24
C ARG A 82 -12.75 11.96 5.08
N ALA A 83 -12.91 11.37 3.89
CA ALA A 83 -13.96 10.38 3.63
C ALA A 83 -13.79 9.13 4.50
N ILE A 84 -12.56 8.61 4.63
CA ILE A 84 -12.23 7.47 5.49
C ILE A 84 -12.56 7.78 6.96
N ASN A 85 -12.15 8.96 7.44
CA ASN A 85 -12.37 9.35 8.83
C ASN A 85 -13.87 9.55 9.13
N HIS A 86 -14.62 10.13 8.19
CA HIS A 86 -16.07 10.31 8.33
C HIS A 86 -16.80 8.95 8.38
N ASN A 87 -16.40 8.02 7.52
CA ASN A 87 -17.06 6.72 7.39
C ASN A 87 -16.44 5.63 8.28
N LYS A 88 -15.55 5.98 9.21
CA LYS A 88 -14.73 5.02 9.99
C LYS A 88 -15.53 3.91 10.68
N ALA A 89 -16.76 4.21 11.11
CA ALA A 89 -17.67 3.23 11.73
C ALA A 89 -18.21 2.17 10.76
N ASN A 90 -18.30 2.50 9.47
CA ASN A 90 -18.81 1.64 8.40
C ASN A 90 -17.69 0.88 7.67
N ILE A 91 -16.44 1.04 8.10
CA ILE A 91 -15.26 0.43 7.49
C ILE A 91 -14.98 -0.92 8.15
N SER A 92 -15.39 -2.00 7.47
CA SER A 92 -15.07 -3.38 7.85
C SER A 92 -13.64 -3.78 7.45
N ALA A 93 -13.10 -4.79 8.16
CA ALA A 93 -11.86 -5.49 7.85
C ALA A 93 -11.82 -6.13 6.47
N THR A 94 -12.98 -6.60 6.02
CA THR A 94 -13.16 -7.24 4.71
C THR A 94 -13.24 -6.23 3.59
N SER A 95 -13.54 -4.97 3.89
CA SER A 95 -13.88 -3.94 2.91
C SER A 95 -12.68 -3.13 2.39
N PHE A 96 -11.43 -3.51 2.69
CA PHE A 96 -10.29 -2.65 2.35
C PHE A 96 -9.01 -3.38 1.92
N PRO A 97 -8.85 -3.64 0.62
CA PRO A 97 -7.55 -3.54 -0.03
C PRO A 97 -7.45 -2.13 -0.66
N TYR A 98 -7.37 -1.06 0.13
CA TYR A 98 -7.02 0.27 -0.42
C TYR A 98 -5.63 0.25 -1.08
N TYR A 99 -4.86 -0.78 -0.77
CA TYR A 99 -3.47 -0.90 -1.13
C TYR A 99 -3.20 -2.33 -1.62
N ILE A 100 -3.32 -2.50 -2.94
CA ILE A 100 -3.20 -3.79 -3.62
C ILE A 100 -1.76 -4.29 -3.71
N SER A 101 -0.77 -3.40 -3.55
CA SER A 101 0.63 -3.72 -3.87
C SER A 101 1.22 -4.79 -2.96
N ARG A 102 0.83 -4.83 -1.68
CA ARG A 102 1.42 -5.74 -0.69
C ARG A 102 0.49 -6.03 0.49
N PHE A 103 0.25 -7.31 0.74
CA PHE A 103 -0.36 -7.81 1.97
C PHE A 103 0.70 -7.97 3.07
N GLN A 104 0.39 -7.46 4.26
CA GLN A 104 1.26 -7.51 5.43
C GLN A 104 0.43 -7.45 6.71
N ILE A 105 0.79 -8.26 7.71
CA ILE A 105 0.20 -8.20 9.06
C ILE A 105 1.26 -7.67 10.02
N TRP A 106 0.89 -6.65 10.79
CA TRP A 106 1.71 -6.06 11.85
C TRP A 106 1.34 -6.60 13.23
N SER A 107 2.32 -6.71 14.13
CA SER A 107 2.16 -7.20 15.51
C SER A 107 1.24 -6.30 16.34
N ASP A 108 1.22 -5.00 16.07
CA ASP A 108 0.37 -4.02 16.74
C ASP A 108 -1.02 -3.89 16.10
N SER A 109 -1.27 -4.59 14.99
CA SER A 109 -2.56 -4.52 14.30
C SER A 109 -3.65 -5.31 15.04
N LYS A 110 -4.90 -4.87 14.93
CA LYS A 110 -6.06 -5.65 15.42
C LYS A 110 -6.19 -7.04 14.77
N TYR A 111 -5.50 -7.28 13.66
CA TYR A 111 -5.48 -8.53 12.91
C TYR A 111 -4.28 -9.43 13.24
N GLN A 112 -3.46 -9.08 14.25
CA GLN A 112 -2.27 -9.86 14.60
C GLN A 112 -2.58 -11.36 14.84
N HIS A 113 -3.76 -11.67 15.36
CA HIS A 113 -4.22 -13.04 15.66
C HIS A 113 -4.42 -13.91 14.40
N MET A 114 -4.49 -13.28 13.23
CA MET A 114 -4.56 -13.97 11.94
C MET A 114 -3.20 -14.55 11.51
N CYS A 115 -2.09 -13.97 11.98
CA CYS A 115 -0.76 -14.53 11.74
C CYS A 115 -0.60 -15.84 12.53
N LYS A 116 -0.38 -16.94 11.82
CA LYS A 116 -0.11 -18.27 12.38
C LYS A 116 1.37 -18.64 12.36
N GLY A 117 2.17 -17.88 11.60
CA GLY A 117 3.62 -17.91 11.66
C GLY A 117 4.19 -17.23 12.90
N LYS A 118 5.21 -16.37 12.72
CA LYS A 118 5.85 -15.63 13.82
C LYS A 118 6.03 -14.17 13.45
N PHE A 119 6.06 -13.28 14.44
CA PHE A 119 6.43 -11.88 14.20
C PHE A 119 7.95 -11.70 14.26
N LEU A 120 8.52 -10.95 13.30
CA LEU A 120 9.91 -10.51 13.32
C LEU A 120 10.00 -9.08 12.76
N HIS A 121 10.61 -8.16 13.50
CA HIS A 121 10.61 -6.72 13.18
C HIS A 121 9.17 -6.22 12.95
N ASP A 122 8.30 -6.53 13.91
CA ASP A 122 6.88 -6.15 13.95
C ASP A 122 5.99 -6.65 12.81
N SER A 123 6.53 -7.42 11.86
CA SER A 123 5.77 -7.96 10.74
C SER A 123 5.71 -9.49 10.77
N CYS A 124 4.55 -10.04 10.40
CA CYS A 124 4.33 -11.48 10.29
C CYS A 124 5.26 -12.10 9.24
N VAL A 125 6.04 -13.08 9.67
CA VAL A 125 6.70 -14.08 8.81
C VAL A 125 5.71 -15.21 8.66
N TYR A 126 5.14 -15.33 7.46
CA TYR A 126 4.11 -16.32 7.17
C TYR A 126 4.67 -17.75 7.22
N GLY A 127 3.89 -18.63 7.84
CA GLY A 127 4.10 -20.07 7.91
C GLY A 127 3.09 -20.86 7.07
N VAL A 128 3.15 -22.19 7.17
CA VAL A 128 2.30 -23.11 6.42
C VAL A 128 0.81 -22.88 6.75
N ASP A 129 0.52 -22.61 8.02
CA ASP A 129 -0.84 -22.36 8.48
C ASP A 129 -1.40 -21.01 8.00
N ASP A 130 -0.57 -20.10 7.48
CA ASP A 130 -1.05 -18.84 6.88
C ASP A 130 -1.51 -19.01 5.42
N LEU A 131 -1.23 -20.15 4.78
CA LEU A 131 -1.56 -20.38 3.37
C LEU A 131 -3.04 -20.14 3.04
N HIS A 132 -3.95 -20.51 3.95
CA HIS A 132 -5.39 -20.35 3.74
C HIS A 132 -5.82 -18.89 3.60
N ILE A 133 -5.23 -17.95 4.38
CA ILE A 133 -5.50 -16.53 4.21
C ILE A 133 -4.80 -15.97 2.98
N LEU A 134 -3.58 -16.42 2.71
CA LEU A 134 -2.74 -15.92 1.61
C LEU A 134 -3.35 -16.22 0.24
N ASP A 135 -3.96 -17.39 0.06
CA ASP A 135 -4.60 -17.77 -1.21
C ASP A 135 -5.80 -16.88 -1.57
N GLN A 136 -6.45 -16.29 -0.56
CA GLN A 136 -7.68 -15.51 -0.70
C GLN A 136 -7.42 -14.01 -0.85
N ARG A 137 -6.16 -13.59 -0.70
CA ARG A 137 -5.77 -12.18 -0.76
C ARG A 137 -5.74 -11.66 -2.21
N PRO A 138 -6.34 -10.49 -2.49
CA PRO A 138 -6.23 -9.86 -3.81
C PRO A 138 -4.89 -9.15 -4.03
N GLU A 139 -4.08 -8.95 -2.98
CA GLU A 139 -2.81 -8.23 -3.11
C GLU A 139 -1.79 -8.95 -4.01
N LEU A 140 -0.99 -8.15 -4.72
CA LEU A 140 -0.03 -8.64 -5.71
C LEU A 140 1.18 -9.36 -5.08
N LEU A 141 1.53 -8.98 -3.86
CA LEU A 141 2.68 -9.51 -3.12
C LEU A 141 2.29 -9.76 -1.67
N ALA A 142 2.87 -10.79 -1.06
CA ALA A 142 2.79 -11.04 0.37
C ALA A 142 4.14 -10.78 1.04
N HIS A 143 4.13 -10.06 2.16
CA HIS A 143 5.31 -9.80 2.98
C HIS A 143 5.10 -10.30 4.41
N LYS A 144 5.88 -11.25 4.93
CA LYS A 144 7.13 -11.83 4.37
C LYS A 144 7.28 -13.32 4.60
N PHE A 145 8.21 -13.92 3.86
CA PHE A 145 8.66 -15.31 4.02
C PHE A 145 10.17 -15.33 4.23
N TYR A 146 10.66 -16.30 5.00
CA TYR A 146 12.07 -16.61 5.08
C TYR A 146 12.28 -18.09 4.81
N LEU A 147 13.30 -18.44 4.01
CA LEU A 147 13.55 -19.84 3.66
C LEU A 147 14.08 -20.67 4.84
N ASP A 148 14.59 -20.01 5.88
CA ASP A 148 15.00 -20.63 7.15
C ASP A 148 13.82 -20.78 8.15
N TYR A 149 12.61 -20.34 7.79
CA TYR A 149 11.42 -20.47 8.60
C TYR A 149 10.25 -21.01 7.78
N GLN A 150 9.92 -22.30 7.98
CA GLN A 150 8.83 -22.97 7.28
C GLN A 150 8.81 -22.73 5.75
N PRO A 151 9.90 -23.05 5.02
CA PRO A 151 10.02 -22.77 3.58
C PRO A 151 8.88 -23.37 2.73
N ALA A 152 8.22 -24.43 3.22
CA ALA A 152 7.03 -25.00 2.60
C ALA A 152 5.92 -23.96 2.36
N ALA A 153 5.77 -22.95 3.22
CA ALA A 153 4.80 -21.87 3.02
C ALA A 153 5.06 -21.11 1.70
N PHE A 154 6.32 -20.72 1.46
CA PHE A 154 6.71 -20.05 0.23
C PHE A 154 6.51 -20.96 -1.00
N PHE A 155 7.01 -22.19 -0.95
CA PHE A 155 6.95 -23.11 -2.10
C PHE A 155 5.52 -23.53 -2.45
N CYS A 156 4.66 -23.78 -1.46
CA CYS A 156 3.26 -24.11 -1.69
C CYS A 156 2.50 -22.93 -2.31
N LEU A 157 2.69 -21.71 -1.79
CA LEU A 157 2.07 -20.52 -2.37
C LEU A 157 2.58 -20.28 -3.79
N TYR A 158 3.89 -20.38 -4.02
CA TYR A 158 4.50 -20.23 -5.35
C TYR A 158 3.94 -21.26 -6.34
N LYS A 159 3.83 -22.53 -5.94
CA LYS A 159 3.24 -23.59 -6.77
C LYS A 159 1.81 -23.22 -7.18
N ARG A 160 0.96 -22.79 -6.24
CA ARG A 160 -0.43 -22.40 -6.50
C ARG A 160 -0.53 -21.19 -7.43
N VAL A 161 0.29 -20.17 -7.22
CA VAL A 161 0.37 -18.99 -8.11
C VAL A 161 0.81 -19.43 -9.52
N ARG A 162 1.80 -20.33 -9.62
CA ARG A 162 2.28 -20.84 -10.92
C ARG A 162 1.22 -21.66 -11.64
N GLU A 163 0.53 -22.56 -10.94
CA GLU A 163 -0.58 -23.35 -11.48
C GLU A 163 -1.70 -22.44 -12.00
N ARG A 164 -2.08 -21.40 -11.25
CA ARG A 164 -3.05 -20.39 -11.72
C ARG A 164 -2.57 -19.63 -12.96
N ALA A 165 -1.28 -19.29 -13.04
CA ALA A 165 -0.73 -18.51 -14.14
C ALA A 165 -0.60 -19.30 -15.46
N VAL A 166 -0.54 -20.63 -15.41
CA VAL A 166 -0.49 -21.51 -16.60
C VAL A 166 -1.80 -22.21 -16.89
N GLY A 167 -2.76 -22.15 -15.95
CA GLY A 167 -4.10 -22.66 -16.11
C GLY A 167 -4.97 -21.78 -17.02
N ASP A 168 -6.23 -22.18 -17.17
CA ASP A 168 -7.20 -21.45 -17.97
C ASP A 168 -7.53 -20.08 -17.35
N ILE A 169 -7.15 -19.03 -18.06
CA ILE A 169 -7.34 -17.64 -17.65
C ILE A 169 -8.79 -17.17 -17.80
N GLU A 170 -9.64 -17.89 -18.53
CA GLU A 170 -11.07 -17.57 -18.64
C GLU A 170 -11.77 -17.61 -17.27
N ASN A 171 -11.23 -18.38 -16.32
CA ASN A 171 -11.75 -18.47 -14.95
C ASN A 171 -11.14 -17.43 -13.98
N PHE A 172 -10.39 -16.45 -14.47
CA PHE A 172 -9.84 -15.40 -13.61
C PHE A 172 -10.93 -14.47 -13.11
N ASN A 173 -11.18 -14.48 -11.80
CA ASN A 173 -12.08 -13.54 -11.15
C ASN A 173 -11.36 -12.20 -10.91
N ASP A 174 -11.70 -11.19 -11.70
CA ASP A 174 -11.15 -9.84 -11.64
C ASP A 174 -12.01 -8.86 -10.82
N ILE A 175 -13.16 -9.30 -10.29
CA ILE A 175 -14.13 -8.47 -9.55
C ILE A 175 -13.43 -7.75 -8.39
N ALA A 176 -12.57 -8.46 -7.65
CA ALA A 176 -11.84 -7.87 -6.53
C ALA A 176 -10.97 -6.67 -6.94
N TYR A 177 -10.45 -6.65 -8.17
CA TYR A 177 -9.69 -5.53 -8.71
C TYR A 177 -10.60 -4.42 -9.24
N GLY A 178 -11.71 -4.80 -9.88
CA GLY A 178 -12.73 -3.86 -10.36
C GLY A 178 -13.43 -3.08 -9.24
N GLU A 179 -13.58 -3.69 -8.07
CA GLU A 179 -14.21 -3.09 -6.88
C GLU A 179 -13.25 -2.30 -5.99
N MET A 180 -11.97 -2.18 -6.37
CA MET A 180 -11.03 -1.33 -5.65
C MET A 180 -11.45 0.15 -5.73
N PRO A 181 -11.10 0.98 -4.72
CA PRO A 181 -11.46 2.40 -4.69
C PRO A 181 -11.06 3.19 -5.95
N GLY A 182 -9.87 2.94 -6.51
CA GLY A 182 -9.38 3.63 -7.70
C GLY A 182 -10.28 3.40 -8.93
N PRO A 183 -10.47 2.14 -9.38
CA PRO A 183 -11.40 1.81 -10.46
C PRO A 183 -12.83 2.31 -10.26
N ARG A 184 -13.38 2.27 -9.03
CA ARG A 184 -14.70 2.81 -8.71
C ARG A 184 -14.79 4.32 -8.96
N VAL A 185 -13.81 5.09 -8.49
CA VAL A 185 -13.75 6.54 -8.79
C VAL A 185 -13.64 6.80 -10.29
N LEU A 186 -12.86 6.01 -11.02
CA LEU A 186 -12.72 6.16 -12.48
C LEU A 186 -14.04 5.89 -13.23
N ARG A 187 -14.96 5.10 -12.66
CA ARG A 187 -16.33 4.90 -13.19
C ARG A 187 -17.31 6.01 -12.80
N GLY A 188 -16.87 7.01 -12.04
CA GLY A 188 -17.67 8.16 -11.63
C GLY A 188 -18.31 8.04 -10.24
N GLU A 189 -17.97 7.00 -9.46
CA GLU A 189 -18.41 6.93 -8.07
C GLU A 189 -17.72 8.02 -7.22
N SER A 190 -18.46 8.58 -6.27
CA SER A 190 -17.93 9.58 -5.34
C SER A 190 -17.04 8.91 -4.29
N ILE A 191 -15.90 9.54 -3.96
CA ILE A 191 -15.00 9.08 -2.89
C ILE A 191 -15.76 8.88 -1.57
N GLU A 192 -16.74 9.74 -1.31
CA GLU A 192 -17.56 9.73 -0.10
C GLU A 192 -18.48 8.50 -0.01
N SER A 193 -18.87 7.91 -1.14
CA SER A 193 -19.74 6.71 -1.19
C SER A 193 -18.97 5.39 -1.21
N ILE A 194 -17.68 5.39 -1.54
CA ILE A 194 -16.88 4.14 -1.69
C ILE A 194 -16.79 3.35 -0.38
N TYR A 195 -16.88 4.04 0.76
CA TYR A 195 -16.68 3.48 2.09
C TYR A 195 -17.97 3.30 2.89
N ILE A 196 -19.11 3.36 2.20
CA ILE A 196 -20.43 3.08 2.76
C ILE A 196 -20.79 1.68 2.26
N GLU A 197 -20.92 0.70 3.16
CA GLU A 197 -21.50 -0.59 2.77
C GLU A 197 -22.93 -0.34 2.27
N PRO A 198 -23.37 -0.98 1.18
CA PRO A 198 -24.77 -0.88 0.74
C PRO A 198 -25.66 -1.27 1.93
N ALA A 199 -26.67 -0.45 2.23
CA ALA A 199 -27.70 -0.84 3.17
C ALA A 199 -28.40 -2.10 2.60
N ASN A 200 -28.29 -3.21 3.32
CA ASN A 200 -29.11 -4.40 3.06
C ASN A 200 -30.60 -4.10 3.24
#